data_AF-A0A350H6J4-F1
#
_entry.id   AF-A0A350H6J4-F1
#
_cell.length_a   1.000
_cell.length_b   1.000
_cell.length_c   1.000
_cell.angle_alpha   90.00
_cell.angle_beta   90.00
_cell.angle_gamma   90.00
#
_symmetry.space_group_name_H-M   'P 1'
#
loop_
_entity.id
_entity.type
_entity.pdbx_description
1 polymer ?
#
loop_
_entity_poly.entity_id
_entity_poly.type
_entity_poly.pdbx_seq_one_letter_code
_entity_poly.pdbx_strand_id
1 'polypeptide(L)'
;MIQFFYGDGKGKSTALLGGAVRMAGSGGKVLYVQFFKNNDSSEVIMLKNMENVTYLPQDVLYTMAFDNKEMEEQMKKIKEGYNKKIEEVYELQNK
;
A
#
# COMPACT_ATOMS: atom_id res chain seq x y z
N MET A 1 10.30 -14.20 8.57
CA MET A 1 10.66 -14.29 7.14
C MET A 1 10.43 -12.93 6.51
N ILE A 2 11.34 -12.45 5.68
CA ILE A 2 11.19 -11.21 4.91
C ILE A 2 11.24 -11.58 3.43
N GLN A 3 10.31 -11.08 2.62
CA GLN A 3 10.24 -11.37 1.19
C GLN A 3 10.28 -10.06 0.39
N PHE A 4 11.08 -10.05 -0.68
CA PHE A 4 11.19 -8.94 -1.61
C PHE A 4 10.82 -9.43 -3.00
N PHE A 5 9.78 -8.83 -3.58
CA PHE A 5 9.37 -9.08 -4.97
C PHE A 5 9.78 -7.87 -5.82
N TYR A 6 10.78 -8.02 -6.68
CA TYR A 6 11.39 -6.94 -7.47
C TYR A 6 11.62 -7.35 -8.95
N GLY A 7 12.01 -6.38 -9.78
CA GLY A 7 12.19 -6.55 -11.24
C GLY A 7 10.96 -6.10 -12.06
N ASP A 8 11.04 -6.19 -13.38
CA ASP A 8 10.04 -5.60 -14.30
C ASP A 8 8.88 -6.54 -14.63
N GLY A 9 9.01 -7.82 -14.31
CA GLY A 9 7.98 -8.82 -14.54
C GLY A 9 6.65 -8.50 -13.83
N LYS A 10 5.53 -8.86 -14.45
CA LYS A 10 4.21 -8.81 -13.82
C LYS A 10 4.11 -9.85 -12.70
N GLY A 11 3.32 -9.55 -11.66
CA GLY A 11 2.99 -10.51 -10.60
C GLY A 11 3.54 -10.21 -9.20
N LYS A 12 4.41 -9.19 -9.04
CA LYS A 12 4.95 -8.81 -7.72
C LYS A 12 3.86 -8.50 -6.69
N SER A 13 2.91 -7.64 -7.07
CA SER A 13 1.75 -7.31 -6.22
C SER A 13 0.87 -8.53 -5.98
N THR A 14 0.68 -9.38 -7.00
CA THR A 14 -0.14 -10.59 -6.91
C THR A 14 0.46 -11.60 -5.92
N ALA A 15 1.78 -11.80 -5.93
CA ALA A 15 2.47 -12.69 -5.00
C ALA A 15 2.34 -12.20 -3.54
N LEU A 16 2.53 -10.89 -3.32
CA LEU A 16 2.36 -10.28 -2.00
C LEU A 16 0.91 -10.40 -1.51
N LEU A 17 -0.07 -10.18 -2.38
CA LEU A 17 -1.49 -10.32 -2.07
C LEU A 17 -1.87 -11.78 -1.76
N GLY A 18 -1.32 -12.75 -2.49
CA GLY A 18 -1.49 -14.17 -2.17
C GLY A 18 -0.97 -14.56 -0.79
N GLY A 19 0.16 -13.96 -0.36
CA GLY A 19 0.68 -14.11 0.99
C GLY A 19 -0.26 -13.53 2.06
N ALA A 20 -0.77 -12.32 1.82
CA ALA A 20 -1.76 -11.67 2.69
C ALA A 20 -3.03 -12.54 2.85
N VAL A 21 -3.62 -13.00 1.74
CA VAL A 21 -4.82 -13.84 1.77
C VAL A 21 -4.55 -15.17 2.48
N ARG A 22 -3.39 -15.79 2.25
CA ARG A 22 -3.01 -17.04 2.94
C ARG A 22 -2.93 -16.85 4.45
N MET A 23 -2.30 -15.77 4.92
CA MET A 23 -2.20 -15.46 6.34
C MET A 23 -3.58 -15.18 6.95
N ALA A 24 -4.38 -14.33 6.31
CA ALA A 24 -5.73 -14.01 6.76
C ALA A 24 -6.63 -15.26 6.84
N GLY A 25 -6.58 -16.12 5.82
CA GLY A 25 -7.33 -17.38 5.78
C GLY A 25 -6.87 -18.41 6.82
N SER A 26 -5.66 -18.25 7.38
CA SER A 26 -5.15 -19.08 8.47
C SER A 26 -5.50 -18.51 9.85
N GLY A 27 -6.36 -17.48 9.93
CA GLY A 27 -6.72 -16.79 11.17
C GLY A 27 -5.67 -15.76 11.64
N GLY A 28 -4.66 -15.48 10.82
CA GLY A 28 -3.64 -14.48 11.10
C GLY A 28 -4.12 -13.06 10.84
N LYS A 29 -3.54 -12.09 11.55
CA LYS A 29 -3.75 -10.66 11.29
C LYS A 29 -2.83 -10.17 10.18
N VAL A 30 -3.34 -9.33 9.30
CA VAL A 30 -2.60 -8.76 8.16
C VAL A 30 -2.78 -7.25 8.15
N LEU A 31 -1.66 -6.52 8.13
CA LEU A 31 -1.64 -5.11 7.76
C LEU A 31 -1.22 -4.99 6.30
N TYR A 32 -2.10 -4.46 5.44
CA TYR A 32 -1.83 -4.29 4.01
C TYR A 32 -1.77 -2.80 3.65
N VAL A 33 -0.62 -2.35 3.13
CA VAL A 33 -0.34 -0.93 2.87
C VAL A 33 0.10 -0.73 1.42
N GLN A 34 -0.37 0.34 0.78
CA GLN A 34 0.04 0.76 -0.55
C GLN A 34 0.45 2.23 -0.56
N PHE A 35 1.45 2.58 -1.36
CA PHE A 35 1.97 3.95 -1.48
C PHE A 35 1.63 4.61 -2.82
N PHE A 36 1.67 3.89 -3.94
CA PHE A 36 1.50 4.51 -5.28
C PHE A 36 0.10 4.36 -5.88
N LYS A 37 -0.58 3.24 -5.63
CA LYS A 37 -1.83 2.88 -6.31
C LYS A 37 -3.04 3.49 -5.63
N ASN A 38 -4.07 3.73 -6.44
CA ASN A 38 -5.41 4.09 -6.00
C ASN A 38 -6.06 2.94 -5.21
N ASN A 39 -7.04 3.28 -4.38
CA ASN A 39 -7.71 2.36 -3.45
C ASN A 39 -8.86 1.55 -4.08
N ASP A 40 -8.90 1.45 -5.41
CA ASP A 40 -10.01 0.99 -6.24
C ASP A 40 -9.73 -0.32 -7.01
N SER A 41 -8.56 -0.93 -6.81
CA SER A 41 -8.27 -2.23 -7.44
C SER A 41 -9.22 -3.32 -6.94
N SER A 42 -9.58 -4.26 -7.82
CA SER A 42 -10.47 -5.37 -7.46
C SER A 42 -9.95 -6.20 -6.28
N GLU A 43 -8.63 -6.35 -6.17
CA GLU A 43 -8.01 -7.06 -5.06
C GLU A 43 -8.13 -6.29 -3.73
N VAL A 44 -8.05 -4.96 -3.77
CA VAL A 44 -8.27 -4.11 -2.58
C VAL A 44 -9.71 -4.21 -2.08
N ILE A 45 -10.69 -4.22 -2.99
CA ILE A 45 -12.11 -4.38 -2.63
C ILE A 45 -12.32 -5.66 -1.84
N MET A 46 -11.72 -6.77 -2.27
CA MET A 46 -11.80 -8.04 -1.53
C MET A 46 -11.07 -7.98 -0.19
N LEU A 47 -9.85 -7.44 -0.14
CA LEU A 47 -9.08 -7.34 1.11
C LEU A 47 -9.81 -6.53 2.19
N LYS A 48 -10.47 -5.43 1.82
CA LYS A 48 -11.26 -4.58 2.74
C LYS A 48 -12.42 -5.32 3.43
N ASN A 49 -12.91 -6.40 2.82
CA ASN A 49 -14.01 -7.20 3.37
C ASN A 49 -13.53 -8.37 4.24
N MET A 50 -12.22 -8.58 4.38
CA MET A 50 -11.68 -9.64 5.23
C MET A 50 -11.52 -9.15 6.67
N GLU A 51 -12.15 -9.83 7.63
CA GLU A 51 -12.16 -9.45 9.05
C GLU A 51 -10.75 -9.28 9.65
N ASN A 52 -9.81 -10.14 9.25
CA ASN A 52 -8.45 -10.16 9.79
C ASN A 52 -7.46 -9.27 9.02
N VAL A 53 -7.94 -8.46 8.07
CA VAL A 53 -7.10 -7.58 7.24
C VAL A 53 -7.39 -6.12 7.58
N THR A 54 -6.37 -5.45 8.11
CA THR A 54 -6.35 -3.99 8.21
C THR A 54 -5.75 -3.44 6.91
N TYR A 55 -6.60 -2.80 6.10
CA TYR A 55 -6.15 -2.11 4.89
C TYR A 55 -5.88 -0.64 5.19
N LEU A 56 -4.65 -0.18 4.94
CA LEU A 56 -4.28 1.23 5.06
C LEU A 56 -4.36 1.93 3.68
N PRO A 57 -5.40 2.76 3.43
CA PRO A 57 -5.64 3.39 2.13
C PRO A 57 -4.56 4.41 1.78
N GLN A 58 -4.36 4.62 0.47
CA GLN A 58 -3.52 5.68 -0.08
C GLN A 58 -4.26 7.02 -0.12
N ASP A 59 -3.67 8.01 0.55
CA ASP A 59 -4.24 9.36 0.69
C ASP A 59 -3.52 10.40 -0.18
N VAL A 60 -2.37 10.05 -0.77
CA VAL A 60 -1.69 10.92 -1.75
C VAL A 60 -1.79 10.32 -3.15
N LEU A 61 -2.46 11.05 -4.04
CA LEU A 61 -2.56 10.68 -5.44
C LEU A 61 -1.42 11.34 -6.22
N TYR A 62 -0.73 10.56 -7.05
CA TYR A 62 0.11 11.12 -8.10
C TYR A 62 -0.79 11.59 -9.24
N THR A 63 -0.69 12.87 -9.58
CA THR A 63 -1.32 13.44 -10.76
C THR A 63 -0.25 13.74 -11.80
N MET A 64 -0.60 13.66 -13.09
CA MET A 64 0.30 14.18 -14.12
C MET A 64 0.44 15.70 -13.92
N ALA A 65 1.67 16.21 -13.90
CA ALA A 65 1.91 17.64 -13.96
C ALA A 65 2.49 18.04 -15.32
N PHE A 66 2.29 19.31 -15.65
CA PHE A 66 2.66 19.86 -16.96
C PHE A 66 3.86 20.81 -16.90
N ASP A 67 4.34 21.14 -15.70
CA ASP A 67 5.56 21.93 -15.50
C ASP A 67 6.41 21.45 -14.31
N ASN A 68 7.68 21.91 -14.29
CA ASN A 68 8.67 21.51 -13.28
C ASN A 68 8.32 21.96 -11.86
N LYS A 69 7.70 23.13 -11.69
CA LYS A 69 7.37 23.67 -10.38
C LYS A 69 6.24 22.86 -9.75
N GLU A 70 5.24 22.51 -10.55
CA GLU A 70 4.15 21.63 -10.16
C GLU A 70 4.68 20.23 -9.81
N MET A 71 5.64 19.69 -10.58
CA MET A 71 6.30 18.43 -10.25
C MET A 71 7.06 18.47 -8.92
N GLU A 72 7.83 19.52 -8.65
CA GLU A 72 8.55 19.68 -7.38
C GLU A 72 7.57 19.75 -6.20
N GLU A 73 6.48 20.52 -6.34
CA GLU A 73 5.47 20.65 -5.29
C GLU A 73 4.74 19.32 -5.04
N GLN A 74 4.37 18.60 -6.09
CA GLN A 74 3.75 17.29 -5.97
C GLN A 74 4.69 16.26 -5.32
N MET A 75 5.96 16.22 -5.73
CA MET A 75 6.95 15.31 -5.13
C MET A 75 7.15 15.59 -3.64
N LYS A 76 7.11 16.87 -3.23
CA LYS A 76 7.16 17.25 -1.81
C LYS A 76 5.94 16.70 -1.06
N LYS A 77 4.73 16.87 -1.58
CA LYS A 77 3.48 16.35 -0.99
C LYS A 77 3.49 14.82 -0.89
N ILE A 78 3.96 14.12 -1.93
CA ILE A 78 4.10 12.66 -1.94
C ILE A 78 5.06 12.20 -0.85
N LYS A 79 6.23 12.84 -0.74
CA LYS A 79 7.22 12.51 0.29
C LYS A 79 6.65 12.71 1.70
N GLU A 80 5.99 13.84 1.95
CA GLU A 80 5.37 14.13 3.25
C GLU A 80 4.27 13.11 3.59
N GLY A 81 3.38 12.80 2.66
CA GLY A 81 2.33 11.81 2.91
C GLY A 81 2.86 10.38 3.04
N TYR A 82 3.93 10.00 2.34
CA TYR A 82 4.58 8.70 2.53
C TYR A 82 5.21 8.57 3.91
N ASN A 83 5.88 9.63 4.40
CA ASN A 83 6.45 9.64 5.75
C ASN A 83 5.36 9.47 6.81
N LYS A 84 4.28 10.26 6.73
CA LYS A 84 3.13 10.15 7.64
C LYS A 84 2.54 8.73 7.63
N LYS A 85 2.42 8.14 6.44
CA LYS A 85 1.93 6.77 6.30
C LYS A 85 2.85 5.74 6.94
N ILE A 86 4.17 5.91 6.82
CA ILE A 86 5.14 5.03 7.48
C ILE A 86 4.99 5.13 9.01
N GLU A 87 4.81 6.34 9.56
CA GLU A 87 4.53 6.54 10.99
C GLU A 87 3.27 5.79 11.43
N GLU A 88 2.17 5.91 10.67
CA GLU A 88 0.92 5.18 10.95
C GLU A 88 1.10 3.66 10.89
N VAL A 89 1.90 3.14 9.96
CA VAL A 89 2.26 1.72 9.92
C VAL A 89 2.97 1.29 11.20
N TYR A 90 3.92 2.08 11.69
CA TYR A 90 4.60 1.79 12.95
C TYR A 90 3.64 1.78 14.14
N GLU A 91 2.69 2.70 14.20
CA GLU A 91 1.68 2.73 15.27
C GLU A 91 0.77 1.51 15.22
N LEU A 92 0.31 1.11 14.03
CA LEU A 92 -0.57 -0.05 13.84
C LEU A 92 0.12 -1.39 14.14
N GLN A 93 1.43 -1.49 13.87
CA GLN A 93 2.20 -2.70 14.16
C GLN A 93 2.41 -2.93 15.67
N ASN A 94 2.40 -1.86 16.47
CA ASN A 94 2.67 -1.90 17.91
C ASN A 94 1.40 -1.95 18.79
N LYS A 95 0.21 -2.07 18.18
CA LYS A 95 -1.07 -2.31 18.87
C LYS A 95 -1.37 -3.81 18.98
#